data_AF-A0AA96HSK5-F1
#
_entry.id   AF-A0AA96HSK5-F1
#
_cell.length_a   1.000
_cell.length_b   1.000
_cell.length_c   1.000
_cell.angle_alpha   90.00
_cell.angle_beta   90.00
_cell.angle_gamma   90.00
#
_symmetry.space_group_name_H-M   'P 1'
#
loop_
_entity.id
_entity.type
_entity.pdbx_description
1 polymer ?
#
loop_
_entity_poly.entity_id
_entity_poly.type
_entity_poly.pdbx_seq_one_letter_code
_entity_poly.pdbx_strand_id
1 'polypeptide(L)'
;MLTTRAVVVLLSVFCFSVNASGSESNRAEVLEAKATIKKYQELRKLCAISKGMARKECFSALRDANQDYKAAKSVVAELKADDGANLRLVSSVE
;
A
#
# COMPACT_ATOMS: atom_id res chain seq x y z
N MET A 1 47.56 -41.28 6.61
CA MET A 1 47.03 -40.78 7.90
C MET A 1 45.57 -41.20 8.01
N LEU A 2 45.31 -42.14 8.93
CA LEU A 2 43.99 -42.48 9.45
C LEU A 2 43.48 -41.29 10.27
N THR A 3 42.24 -40.86 10.10
CA THR A 3 41.36 -40.47 11.21
C THR A 3 39.88 -40.47 10.81
N THR A 4 39.13 -41.33 11.50
CA THR A 4 37.80 -41.12 12.10
C THR A 4 36.59 -40.85 11.21
N ARG A 5 35.86 -41.95 10.94
CA ARG A 5 34.39 -41.97 11.02
C ARG A 5 33.95 -41.71 12.45
N ALA A 6 33.22 -40.62 12.72
CA ALA A 6 32.40 -40.36 13.90
C ALA A 6 31.75 -38.99 13.63
N VAL A 7 30.44 -38.70 13.71
CA VAL A 7 29.48 -38.93 14.79
C VAL A 7 28.13 -38.47 14.21
N VAL A 8 27.15 -39.38 14.16
CA VAL A 8 25.79 -39.17 14.67
C VAL A 8 25.03 -37.95 14.12
N VAL A 9 24.19 -38.13 13.10
CA VAL A 9 22.72 -38.18 13.29
C VAL A 9 22.26 -37.26 14.41
N LEU A 10 21.82 -36.04 14.11
CA LEU A 10 20.84 -35.31 14.94
C LEU A 10 20.50 -33.99 14.26
N LEU A 11 19.20 -33.77 14.09
CA LEU A 11 18.55 -32.48 13.86
C LEU A 11 18.91 -31.80 12.53
N SER A 12 17.98 -31.33 11.72
CA SER A 12 16.54 -31.13 11.83
C SER A 12 16.26 -30.41 10.52
N VAL A 13 15.45 -30.97 9.62
CA VAL A 13 14.13 -30.38 9.33
C VAL A 13 14.11 -28.87 9.64
N PHE A 14 14.85 -28.09 8.85
CA PHE A 14 14.64 -26.65 8.75
C PHE A 14 13.58 -26.51 7.66
N CYS A 15 12.31 -26.64 8.07
CA CYS A 15 11.46 -25.52 8.43
C CYS A 15 11.10 -24.70 7.19
N PHE A 16 9.93 -25.05 6.66
CA PHE A 16 8.90 -24.13 6.20
C PHE A 16 9.42 -22.88 5.46
N SER A 17 9.61 -23.01 4.15
CA SER A 17 9.34 -21.86 3.27
C SER A 17 7.82 -21.70 3.18
N VAL A 18 7.26 -21.04 4.20
CA VAL A 18 5.89 -20.51 4.15
C VAL A 18 5.91 -19.47 3.04
N ASN A 19 5.41 -19.82 1.85
CA ASN A 19 5.03 -18.83 0.85
C ASN A 19 3.77 -18.12 1.37
N ALA A 20 3.97 -17.18 2.30
CA ALA A 20 2.97 -16.19 2.66
C ALA A 20 2.98 -15.04 1.64
N SER A 21 2.93 -15.36 0.35
CA SER A 21 2.73 -14.39 -0.71
C SER A 21 1.22 -14.14 -0.85
N GLY A 22 0.65 -13.31 0.03
CA GLY A 22 -0.80 -13.11 -0.01
C GLY A 22 -1.38 -11.84 0.61
N SER A 23 -0.61 -10.99 1.32
CA SER A 23 -1.22 -9.84 2.00
C SER A 23 -0.37 -8.56 2.06
N GLU A 24 0.93 -8.63 1.81
CA GLU A 24 1.80 -7.45 1.93
C GLU A 24 1.66 -6.46 0.76
N SER A 25 1.36 -6.95 -0.45
CA SER A 25 1.20 -6.12 -1.65
C SER A 25 0.06 -5.11 -1.50
N ASN A 26 -1.12 -5.55 -1.03
CA ASN A 26 -2.27 -4.67 -0.82
C ASN A 26 -1.97 -3.57 0.21
N ARG A 27 -1.20 -3.90 1.26
CA ARG A 27 -0.86 -2.90 2.29
C ARG A 27 0.12 -1.85 1.77
N ALA A 28 1.11 -2.25 0.98
CA ALA A 28 2.04 -1.32 0.34
C ALA A 28 1.33 -0.40 -0.65
N GLU A 29 0.45 -0.96 -1.49
CA GLU A 29 -0.34 -0.22 -2.48
C GLU A 29 -1.26 0.82 -1.83
N VAL A 30 -1.89 0.49 -0.70
CA VAL A 30 -2.73 1.42 0.05
C VAL A 30 -1.93 2.56 0.67
N LEU A 31 -0.74 2.26 1.19
CA LEU A 31 0.14 3.29 1.75
C LEU A 31 0.59 4.26 0.66
N GLU A 32 0.93 3.74 -0.52
CA GLU A 32 1.28 4.55 -1.68
C GLU A 32 0.10 5.41 -2.15
N ALA A 33 -1.09 4.83 -2.28
CA ALA A 33 -2.31 5.56 -2.65
C ALA A 33 -2.60 6.70 -1.65
N LYS A 34 -2.47 6.45 -0.34
CA LYS A 34 -2.62 7.49 0.70
C LYS A 34 -1.56 8.59 0.56
N ALA A 35 -0.31 8.24 0.23
CA ALA A 35 0.75 9.21 0.00
C ALA A 35 0.46 10.10 -1.22
N THR A 36 -0.03 9.52 -2.32
CA THR A 36 -0.46 10.24 -3.53
C THR A 36 -1.58 11.23 -3.23
N ILE A 37 -2.60 10.80 -2.47
CA ILE A 37 -3.70 11.68 -2.03
C ILE A 37 -3.16 12.86 -1.21
N LYS A 38 -2.27 12.60 -0.26
CA LYS A 38 -1.66 13.65 0.59
C LYS A 38 -0.86 14.63 -0.26
N LYS A 39 -0.01 14.14 -1.16
CA LYS A 39 0.81 14.97 -2.06
C LYS A 39 -0.06 15.89 -2.93
N TYR A 40 -1.14 15.35 -3.49
CA TYR A 40 -2.10 16.13 -4.27
C TYR A 40 -2.76 17.25 -3.45
N GLN A 41 -3.15 16.95 -2.20
CA GLN A 41 -3.74 17.95 -1.31
C GLN A 41 -2.76 19.07 -0.95
N GLU A 42 -1.50 18.74 -0.68
CA GLU A 42 -0.47 19.75 -0.42
C GLU A 42 -0.21 20.60 -1.67
N LEU A 43 -0.11 20.00 -2.85
CA LEU A 43 0.00 20.74 -4.11
C LEU A 43 -1.18 21.70 -4.31
N ARG A 44 -2.41 21.27 -3.99
CA ARG A 44 -3.60 22.11 -4.07
C ARG A 44 -3.52 23.32 -3.14
N LYS A 45 -3.03 23.15 -1.92
CA LYS A 45 -2.81 24.25 -0.96
C LYS A 45 -1.76 25.23 -1.47
N LEU A 46 -0.65 24.72 -2.01
CA LEU A 46 0.39 25.55 -2.62
C LEU A 46 -0.15 26.36 -3.81
N CYS A 47 -0.95 25.74 -4.67
CA CYS A 47 -1.58 26.45 -5.79
C CYS A 47 -2.63 27.48 -5.34
N ALA A 48 -3.25 27.29 -4.17
CA ALA A 48 -4.24 28.24 -3.65
C ALA A 48 -3.61 29.56 -3.21
N ILE A 49 -2.35 29.54 -2.73
CA ILE A 49 -1.64 30.74 -2.26
C ILE A 49 -0.77 31.40 -3.35
N SER A 50 -0.50 30.71 -4.46
CA SER A 50 0.32 31.25 -5.55
C SER A 50 -0.43 32.31 -6.37
N LYS A 51 0.34 33.20 -7.03
CA LYS A 51 -0.21 34.34 -7.79
C LYS A 51 0.43 34.43 -9.18
N GLY A 52 -0.25 35.10 -10.10
CA GLY A 52 0.28 35.38 -11.45
C GLY A 52 0.59 34.12 -12.26
N MET A 53 1.74 34.10 -12.93
CA MET A 53 2.17 32.97 -13.78
C MET A 53 2.43 31.70 -12.98
N ALA A 54 3.04 31.82 -11.79
CA ALA A 54 3.26 30.68 -10.89
C ALA A 54 1.95 29.97 -10.52
N ARG A 55 0.83 30.72 -10.43
CA ARG A 55 -0.49 30.11 -10.22
C ARG A 55 -0.90 29.25 -11.41
N LYS A 56 -0.77 29.77 -12.63
CA LYS A 56 -1.16 29.03 -13.85
C LYS A 56 -0.36 27.73 -14.00
N GLU A 57 0.95 27.80 -13.76
CA GLU A 57 1.84 26.64 -13.80
C GLU A 57 1.48 25.62 -12.72
N CYS A 58 1.26 26.08 -11.48
CA CYS A 58 0.86 25.20 -10.38
C CYS A 58 -0.47 24.48 -10.67
N PHE A 59 -1.48 25.19 -11.18
CA PHE A 59 -2.74 24.56 -11.56
C PHE A 59 -2.62 23.63 -12.77
N SER A 60 -1.62 23.82 -13.63
CA SER A 60 -1.31 22.83 -14.67
C SER A 60 -0.76 21.55 -14.05
N ALA A 61 0.25 21.64 -13.19
CA ALA A 61 0.80 20.48 -12.47
C ALA A 61 -0.28 19.77 -11.62
N LEU A 62 -1.18 20.53 -11.00
CA LEU A 62 -2.31 19.99 -10.25
C LEU A 62 -3.28 19.20 -11.15
N ARG A 63 -3.52 19.68 -12.37
CA ARG A 63 -4.38 18.99 -13.33
C ARG A 63 -3.74 17.70 -13.81
N ASP A 64 -2.44 17.70 -14.04
CA ASP A 64 -1.70 16.51 -14.46
C ASP A 64 -1.72 15.44 -13.36
N ALA A 65 -1.52 15.85 -12.09
CA ALA A 65 -1.62 14.96 -10.93
C ALA A 65 -3.05 14.50 -10.58
N ASN A 66 -4.08 15.01 -11.25
CA ASN A 66 -5.48 14.72 -10.93
C ASN A 66 -5.89 13.28 -11.30
N GLN A 67 -5.28 12.71 -12.34
CA GLN A 67 -5.55 11.32 -12.73
C GLN A 67 -5.05 10.36 -11.65
N ASP A 68 -3.80 10.52 -11.22
CA ASP A 68 -3.19 9.73 -10.14
C ASP A 68 -3.96 9.87 -8.82
N TYR A 69 -4.41 11.09 -8.50
CA TYR A 69 -5.26 11.34 -7.34
C TYR A 69 -6.57 10.55 -7.39
N LYS A 70 -7.24 10.52 -8.54
CA LYS A 70 -8.49 9.76 -8.72
C LYS A 70 -8.25 8.25 -8.59
N ALA A 71 -7.20 7.74 -9.22
CA ALA A 71 -6.82 6.34 -9.12
C ALA A 71 -6.52 5.93 -7.67
N ALA A 72 -5.69 6.70 -6.97
CA ALA A 72 -5.38 6.49 -5.56
C ALA A 72 -6.62 6.55 -4.66
N LYS A 73 -7.60 7.41 -4.98
CA LYS A 73 -8.88 7.44 -4.28
C LYS A 73 -9.73 6.19 -4.51
N SER A 74 -9.69 5.60 -5.70
CA SER A 74 -10.41 4.34 -5.99
C SER A 74 -9.85 3.21 -5.14
N VAL A 75 -8.53 3.03 -5.13
CA VAL A 75 -7.84 2.01 -4.32
C VAL A 75 -8.24 2.12 -2.84
N VAL A 76 -8.19 3.33 -2.27
CA VAL A 76 -8.57 3.53 -0.86
C VAL A 76 -10.07 3.32 -0.61
N ALA A 77 -10.93 3.57 -1.60
CA ALA A 77 -12.37 3.36 -1.47
C ALA A 77 -12.76 1.88 -1.56
N GLU A 78 -12.12 1.12 -2.44
CA GLU A 78 -12.33 -0.32 -2.62
C GLU A 78 -12.01 -1.08 -1.33
N LEU A 79 -10.88 -0.80 -0.66
CA LEU A 79 -10.60 -1.42 0.64
C LEU A 79 -11.60 -1.07 1.73
N LYS A 80 -12.10 0.18 1.76
CA LYS A 80 -13.14 0.55 2.73
C LYS A 80 -14.46 -0.19 2.49
N ALA A 81 -14.76 -0.50 1.23
CA ALA A 81 -15.94 -1.28 0.87
C ALA A 81 -15.78 -2.74 1.31
N ASP A 82 -14.60 -3.32 1.12
CA ASP A 82 -14.28 -4.69 1.57
C ASP A 82 -14.31 -4.83 3.10
N ASP A 83 -13.76 -3.87 3.83
CA ASP A 83 -13.81 -3.81 5.29
C ASP A 83 -15.28 -3.68 5.79
N GLY A 84 -16.09 -2.87 5.11
CA GLY A 84 -17.50 -2.67 5.44
C GLY A 84 -18.38 -3.88 5.12
N ALA A 85 -18.07 -4.61 4.05
CA ALA A 85 -18.78 -5.85 3.69
C ALA A 85 -18.49 -6.98 4.68
N ASN A 86 -17.23 -7.13 5.12
CA ASN A 86 -16.87 -8.09 6.17
C ASN A 86 -17.54 -7.76 7.51
N LEU A 87 -17.63 -6.48 7.89
CA LEU A 87 -18.32 -6.09 9.13
C LEU A 87 -19.83 -6.40 9.11
N ARG A 88 -20.45 -6.35 7.93
CA ARG A 88 -21.90 -6.55 7.76
C ARG A 88 -22.31 -8.03 7.73
N LEU A 89 -21.40 -8.93 7.40
CA LEU A 89 -21.64 -10.38 7.39
C LEU A 89 -21.60 -11.00 8.80
N VAL A 90 -20.87 -10.39 9.75
CA VAL A 90 -20.78 -10.91 11.13
C VAL A 90 -22.04 -10.61 11.96
N SER A 91 -22.88 -9.66 11.55
CA SER A 91 -24.08 -9.26 12.32
C SER A 91 -25.35 -10.06 12.00
N SER A 92 -25.30 -11.12 11.19
CA SER A 92 -26.48 -11.91 10.80
C SER A 92 -26.52 -13.32 11.40
N VAL A 93 -25.77 -13.57 12.48
CA VAL A 93 -25.84 -14.81 13.27
C VAL A 93 -26.31 -14.47 14.68
N GLU A 94 -27.60 -14.19 14.82
CA GLU A 94 -28.36 -14.32 16.08
C GLU A 94 -29.72 -14.95 15.79
#